data_AF-A0A3G6JL06-F1
#
_entry.id   AF-A0A3G6JL06-F1
#
_cell.length_a   1.000
_cell.length_b   1.000
_cell.length_c   1.000
_cell.angle_alpha   90.00
_cell.angle_beta   90.00
_cell.angle_gamma   90.00
#
_symmetry.space_group_name_H-M   'P 1'
#
loop_
_entity.id
_entity.type
_entity.pdbx_description
1 polymer ?
#
loop_
_entity_poly.entity_id
_entity_poly.type
_entity_poly.pdbx_seq_one_letter_code
_entity_poly.pdbx_strand_id
1 'polypeptide(L)'
;MLGEDSYMDTNMMALEPKGIDPEYRYTFINKTGLYKIADTSTIPQINNKHIEPYLLLIPSLEEQHKIGSFFKQLDETIALHQRKLDLLKEQKKGFLQKMFV
;
A
#
# COMPACT_ATOMS: atom_id res chain seq x y z
N MET A 1 7.00 -0.71 -18.86
CA MET A 1 8.32 -0.82 -18.24
C MET A 1 8.71 0.58 -17.78
N LEU A 2 8.98 0.76 -16.48
CA LEU A 2 9.41 2.03 -15.90
C LEU A 2 10.83 2.33 -16.42
N GLY A 3 11.03 3.50 -17.02
CA GLY A 3 12.24 3.86 -17.78
C GLY A 3 13.49 4.15 -16.93
N GLU A 4 13.67 3.43 -15.82
CA GLU A 4 14.85 3.53 -14.96
C GLU A 4 15.39 2.15 -14.61
N ASP A 5 16.71 2.07 -14.41
CA ASP A 5 17.38 0.86 -13.96
C ASP A 5 16.82 0.46 -12.58
N SER A 6 16.26 -0.75 -12.52
CA SER A 6 15.65 -1.29 -11.30
C SER A 6 16.16 -2.70 -11.04
N TYR A 7 16.42 -3.00 -9.77
CA TYR A 7 16.78 -4.32 -9.29
C TYR A 7 15.55 -5.01 -8.72
N MET A 8 15.25 -6.21 -9.20
CA MET A 8 14.21 -7.09 -8.65
C MET A 8 14.87 -8.10 -7.71
N ASP A 9 14.37 -8.22 -6.49
CA ASP A 9 14.81 -9.27 -5.56
C ASP A 9 14.23 -10.63 -5.98
N THR A 10 14.96 -11.72 -5.74
CA THR A 10 14.52 -13.08 -6.08
C THR A 10 13.27 -13.52 -5.31
N ASN A 11 12.93 -12.86 -4.20
CA ASN A 11 11.73 -13.12 -3.40
C ASN A 11 10.57 -12.17 -3.76
N MET A 12 10.68 -11.36 -4.82
CA MET A 12 9.57 -10.56 -5.32
C MET A 12 8.63 -11.37 -6.22
N MET A 13 7.34 -11.10 -6.06
CA MET A 13 6.30 -11.59 -6.96
C MET A 13 5.66 -10.41 -7.69
N ALA A 14 5.52 -10.53 -9.01
CA ALA A 14 4.79 -9.58 -9.83
C ALA A 14 3.43 -10.16 -10.20
N LEU A 15 2.37 -9.37 -10.03
CA LEU A 15 1.03 -9.70 -10.49
C LEU A 15 0.70 -8.87 -11.72
N GLU A 16 0.51 -9.53 -12.86
CA GLU A 16 0.03 -8.88 -14.08
C GLU A 16 -1.52 -8.83 -14.05
N PRO A 17 -2.13 -7.63 -14.02
CA PRO A 17 -3.57 -7.52 -13.96
C PRO A 17 -4.18 -7.69 -15.36
N LYS A 18 -5.29 -8.42 -15.45
CA LYS A 18 -6.17 -8.39 -16.61
C LYS A 18 -7.57 -7.98 -16.17
N GLY A 19 -8.04 -6.80 -16.63
CA GLY A 19 -9.41 -6.34 -16.40
C GLY A 19 -9.74 -5.85 -14.98
N ILE A 20 -8.73 -5.47 -14.18
CA ILE A 20 -8.92 -4.92 -12.82
C ILE A 20 -8.34 -3.51 -12.77
N ASP A 21 -9.07 -2.58 -12.17
CA ASP A 21 -8.59 -1.21 -11.93
C ASP A 21 -7.31 -1.21 -11.04
N PRO A 22 -6.27 -0.44 -11.40
CA PRO A 22 -5.00 -0.44 -10.67
C PRO A 22 -5.11 0.01 -9.20
N GLU A 23 -5.92 1.02 -8.92
CA GLU A 23 -6.09 1.60 -7.58
C GLU A 23 -6.93 0.66 -6.69
N TYR A 24 -7.97 0.05 -7.26
CA TYR A 24 -8.73 -1.01 -6.62
C TYR A 24 -7.83 -2.19 -6.25
N ARG A 25 -7.00 -2.66 -7.19
CA ARG A 25 -6.06 -3.76 -6.93
C ARG A 25 -5.07 -3.43 -5.83
N TYR A 26 -4.47 -2.24 -5.86
CA TYR A 26 -3.54 -1.79 -4.82
C TYR A 26 -4.23 -1.77 -3.45
N THR A 27 -5.41 -1.16 -3.39
CA THR A 27 -6.24 -1.10 -2.19
C THR A 27 -6.55 -2.51 -1.68
N PHE A 28 -6.98 -3.40 -2.56
CA PHE A 28 -7.32 -4.77 -2.22
C PHE A 28 -6.14 -5.52 -1.60
N ILE A 29 -4.99 -5.53 -2.27
CA ILE A 29 -3.79 -6.25 -1.79
C ILE A 29 -3.38 -5.74 -0.40
N ASN A 30 -3.38 -4.42 -0.21
CA ASN A 30 -3.00 -3.81 1.06
C ASN A 30 -3.98 -4.08 2.20
N LYS A 31 -5.29 -4.17 1.92
CA LYS A 31 -6.32 -4.36 2.95
C LYS A 31 -6.61 -5.83 3.25
N THR A 32 -6.38 -6.72 2.29
CA THR A 32 -6.61 -8.17 2.45
C THR A 32 -5.70 -8.79 3.53
N GLY A 33 -4.47 -8.29 3.62
CA GLY A 33 -3.48 -8.78 4.57
C GLY A 33 -2.96 -10.16 4.15
N LEU A 34 -2.14 -10.18 3.10
CA LEU A 34 -1.63 -11.43 2.49
C LEU A 34 -0.81 -12.30 3.47
N TYR A 35 -0.32 -11.73 4.58
CA TYR A 35 0.31 -12.51 5.66
C TYR A 35 -0.59 -13.64 6.20
N LYS A 36 -1.92 -13.54 6.04
CA LYS A 36 -2.88 -14.57 6.46
C LYS A 36 -2.80 -15.85 5.63
N ILE A 37 -2.25 -15.78 4.42
CA ILE A 37 -2.09 -16.92 3.50
C ILE A 37 -0.63 -17.32 3.33
N ALA A 38 0.27 -16.75 4.14
CA ALA A 38 1.65 -17.19 4.22
C ALA A 38 1.72 -18.59 4.86
N ASP A 39 2.74 -19.35 4.52
CA ASP A 39 3.00 -20.60 5.22
C ASP A 39 3.37 -20.36 6.69
N THR A 40 3.08 -21.34 7.55
CA THR A 40 3.35 -21.27 8.99
C THR A 40 4.76 -21.74 9.32
N SER A 41 5.71 -21.53 8.42
CA SER A 41 7.11 -21.93 8.61
C SER A 41 7.85 -20.90 9.49
N THR A 42 9.10 -21.19 9.86
CA THR A 42 9.96 -20.24 10.59
C THR A 42 10.18 -18.94 9.80
N ILE A 43 10.09 -19.00 8.46
CA ILE A 43 10.18 -17.84 7.57
C ILE A 43 8.92 -17.82 6.72
N PRO A 44 7.86 -17.10 7.14
CA PRO A 44 6.61 -17.03 6.40
C PRO A 44 6.83 -16.50 4.98
N GLN A 45 6.41 -17.27 3.98
CA GLN A 45 6.55 -16.97 2.56
C GLN A 45 5.22 -17.17 1.83
N ILE A 46 5.05 -16.39 0.76
CA ILE A 46 3.87 -16.44 -0.11
C ILE A 46 4.35 -16.81 -1.50
N ASN A 47 3.84 -17.95 -1.98
CA ASN A 47 4.18 -18.52 -3.28
C ASN A 47 2.92 -18.56 -4.17
N ASN A 48 3.08 -18.80 -5.47
CA ASN A 48 1.97 -18.86 -6.43
C ASN A 48 0.86 -19.81 -5.97
N LYS A 49 1.21 -20.95 -5.37
CA LYS A 49 0.26 -21.93 -4.81
C LYS A 49 -0.67 -21.37 -3.73
N HIS A 50 -0.31 -20.26 -3.07
CA HIS A 50 -1.15 -19.59 -2.07
C HIS A 50 -2.01 -18.48 -2.71
N ILE A 51 -1.50 -17.82 -3.76
CA ILE A 51 -2.19 -16.73 -4.47
C ILE A 51 -3.23 -17.25 -5.46
N GLU A 52 -2.89 -18.26 -6.27
CA GLU A 52 -3.76 -18.81 -7.31
C GLU A 52 -5.15 -19.27 -6.81
N PRO A 53 -5.26 -20.02 -5.70
CA PRO A 53 -6.57 -20.44 -5.20
C PRO A 53 -7.31 -19.33 -4.43
N TYR A 54 -6.69 -18.16 -4.26
CA TYR A 54 -7.29 -17.08 -3.46
C TYR A 54 -8.46 -16.45 -4.21
N LEU A 55 -9.68 -16.73 -3.73
CA LEU A 55 -10.90 -16.24 -4.34
C LEU A 55 -11.02 -14.73 -4.16
N LEU A 56 -11.06 -14.02 -5.29
CA LEU A 56 -11.26 -12.58 -5.35
C LEU A 56 -12.69 -12.28 -5.76
N LEU A 57 -13.40 -11.53 -4.92
CA LEU A 57 -14.62 -10.85 -5.34
C LEU A 57 -14.21 -9.63 -6.17
N ILE A 58 -14.34 -9.74 -7.49
CA ILE A 58 -14.06 -8.64 -8.41
C ILE A 58 -15.40 -8.00 -8.78
N PRO A 59 -15.72 -6.80 -8.23
CA PRO A 59 -16.98 -6.11 -8.51
C PRO A 59 -16.96 -5.49 -9.92
N SER A 60 -18.04 -4.80 -10.30
CA SER A 60 -18.09 -4.09 -11.58
C SER A 60 -16.97 -3.05 -11.70
N LEU A 61 -16.52 -2.76 -12.92
CA LEU A 61 -15.48 -1.75 -13.17
C LEU A 61 -15.81 -0.37 -12.56
N GLU A 62 -17.09 0.02 -12.61
CA GLU A 62 -17.56 1.26 -12.00
C GLU A 62 -17.37 1.26 -10.48
N GLU A 63 -17.71 0.16 -9.80
CA GLU A 63 -17.49 0.02 -8.36
C GLU A 63 -16.01 -0.03 -8.01
N GLN A 64 -15.19 -0.72 -8.82
CA GLN A 64 -13.74 -0.73 -8.65
C GLN A 64 -13.16 0.68 -8.67
N HIS A 65 -13.54 1.51 -9.66
CA HIS A 65 -13.09 2.90 -9.73
C HIS A 65 -13.54 3.74 -8.53
N LYS A 66 -14.79 3.59 -8.09
CA LYS A 66 -15.30 4.31 -6.90
C LYS A 66 -14.52 3.93 -5.64
N ILE A 67 -14.32 2.63 -5.41
CA ILE A 67 -13.58 2.12 -4.25
C ILE A 67 -12.12 2.56 -4.31
N GLY A 68 -11.45 2.34 -5.44
CA GLY A 68 -10.04 2.71 -5.63
C GLY A 68 -9.81 4.21 -5.42
N SER A 69 -10.66 5.05 -6.03
CA SER A 69 -10.57 6.51 -5.88
C SER A 69 -10.80 6.97 -4.44
N PHE A 70 -11.76 6.36 -3.74
CA PHE A 70 -12.04 6.69 -2.34
C PHE A 70 -10.83 6.41 -1.44
N PHE A 71 -10.24 5.21 -1.54
CA PHE A 71 -9.09 4.85 -0.71
C PHE A 71 -7.84 5.65 -1.07
N LYS A 72 -7.64 5.97 -2.35
CA LYS A 72 -6.57 6.88 -2.77
C LYS A 72 -6.70 8.25 -2.11
N GLN A 73 -7.88 8.87 -2.19
CA GLN A 73 -8.14 10.18 -1.57
C GLN A 73 -7.95 10.13 -0.05
N LEU A 74 -8.35 9.03 0.59
CA LEU A 74 -8.15 8.82 2.02
C LEU A 74 -6.65 8.77 2.37
N ASP A 75 -5.85 7.98 1.65
CA ASP A 75 -4.42 7.86 1.86
C ASP A 75 -3.69 9.19 1.61
N GLU A 76 -4.07 9.94 0.56
CA GLU A 76 -3.57 11.28 0.29
C GLU A 76 -3.89 12.26 1.43
N THR A 77 -5.10 12.19 1.99
CA THR A 77 -5.53 13.02 3.12
C THR A 77 -4.75 12.70 4.39
N ILE A 78 -4.53 11.40 4.67
CA ILE A 78 -3.71 10.95 5.80
C ILE A 78 -2.27 11.47 5.65
N ALA A 79 -1.68 11.32 4.45
CA ALA A 79 -0.33 11.80 4.17
C ALA A 79 -0.21 13.32 4.36
N LEU A 80 -1.22 14.10 3.93
CA LEU A 80 -1.27 15.54 4.14
C LEU A 80 -1.28 15.90 5.63
N HIS A 81 -2.12 15.22 6.42
CA HIS A 81 -2.18 15.44 7.87
C HIS A 81 -0.89 15.04 8.58
N GLN A 82 -0.25 13.95 8.16
CA GLN A 82 1.03 13.52 8.72
C GLN A 82 2.13 14.56 8.48
N ARG A 83 2.25 15.08 7.25
CA ARG A 83 3.21 16.17 6.95
C ARG A 83 2.97 17.41 7.80
N LYS A 84 1.71 17.80 8.00
CA LYS A 84 1.35 18.93 8.86
C LYS A 84 1.74 18.67 10.32
N LEU A 85 1.50 17.46 10.82
CA LEU A 85 1.88 17.08 12.18
C LEU A 85 3.38 17.16 12.38
N ASP A 86 4.17 16.65 11.44
CA ASP A 86 5.63 16.65 11.54
C ASP A 86 6.21 18.07 11.47
N LEU A 87 5.64 18.94 10.63
CA LEU A 87 5.99 20.36 10.62
C LEU A 87 5.72 21.03 11.97
N LEU A 88 4.57 20.77 12.59
CA LEU A 88 4.22 21.34 13.89
C LEU A 88 5.14 20.84 15.00
N LYS A 89 5.57 19.57 14.96
CA LYS A 89 6.55 19.02 15.90
C LYS A 89 7.91 19.74 15.78
N GLU A 90 8.40 19.95 14.55
CA GLU A 90 9.65 20.67 14.32
C GLU A 90 9.56 22.15 14.75
N GLN A 91 8.45 22.83 14.45
CA GLN A 91 8.22 24.19 14.93
C GLN A 91 8.21 24.28 16.45
N LYS A 92 7.49 23.37 17.12
CA LYS A 92 7.46 23.30 18.59
C LYS A 92 8.87 23.11 19.17
N LYS A 93 9.66 22.21 18.58
CA LYS A 93 11.06 21.99 18.97
C LYS A 93 11.90 23.25 18.80
N GLY A 94 11.79 23.93 17.66
CA GLY A 94 12.52 25.18 17.40
C GLY A 94 12.13 26.31 18.36
N PHE A 95 10.84 26.45 18.70
CA PHE A 95 10.40 27.45 19.68
C PHE A 95 10.88 27.12 21.10
N LEU A 96 10.82 25.86 21.52
CA LEU A 96 11.33 25.46 22.82
C LEU A 96 12.84 25.69 22.94
N GLN A 97 13.61 25.40 21.89
CA GLN A 97 15.05 25.73 21.88
C GLN A 97 15.29 27.24 22.07
N LYS A 98 14.48 28.10 21.46
CA LYS A 98 14.58 29.56 21.64
C LYS A 98 14.10 30.08 23.00
N MET A 99 13.36 29.30 23.78
CA MET A 99 12.89 29.71 25.12
C MET A 99 13.92 29.50 26.23
N PHE A 100 14.87 28.59 26.04
CA PHE A 100 15.86 28.21 27.05
C PHE A 100 17.30 28.61 26.66
N VAL A 101 17.43 29.58 25.75
CA VAL A 101 18.68 30.23 25.34
C VAL A 101 18.55 31.73 25.60
#